data_AF-A0A8S3ZC53-F1
#
_entry.id   AF-A0A8S3ZC53-F1
#
_cell.length_a   1.000
_cell.length_b   1.000
_cell.length_c   1.000
_cell.angle_alpha   90.00
_cell.angle_beta   90.00
_cell.angle_gamma   90.00
#
_symmetry.space_group_name_H-M   'P 1'
#
loop_
_entity.id
_entity.type
_entity.pdbx_description
1 polymer ?
#
loop_
_entity_poly.entity_id
_entity_poly.type
_entity_poly.pdbx_seq_one_letter_code
_entity_poly.pdbx_strand_id
1 'polypeptide(L)'
;LSQTLVEFYCVVNGNFSDWEQVEKEGDIRTLFYARIVPVFAPALSPVPVLYMEQTVGGQVLRAHVLIVQEAEEGILYIDSYNLVVDKKIKARNFDPYKVKSLTLKDLQGERDCRKVYVRVAPFVFFINWPSCMKIGPKT
;
A
#
# COMPACT_ATOMS: atom_id res chain seq x y z
N LEU A 1 10.13 17.11 -4.60
CA LEU A 1 9.94 16.11 -3.54
C LEU A 1 10.89 16.45 -2.40
N SER A 2 10.47 16.32 -1.15
CA SER A 2 11.37 16.42 0.02
C SER A 2 12.32 15.22 0.09
N GLN A 3 13.38 15.35 0.90
CA GLN A 3 14.28 14.24 1.21
C GLN A 3 13.54 13.07 1.87
N THR A 4 12.62 13.35 2.81
CA THR A 4 11.79 12.34 3.48
C THR A 4 11.03 11.48 2.47
N LEU A 5 10.34 12.11 1.51
CA LEU A 5 9.59 11.40 0.48
C LEU A 5 10.54 10.57 -0.39
N VAL A 6 11.65 11.14 -0.85
CA VAL A 6 12.62 10.40 -1.70
C VAL A 6 13.10 9.13 -0.97
N GLU A 7 13.53 9.25 0.28
CA GLU A 7 14.00 8.10 1.05
C GLU A 7 12.89 7.08 1.30
N PHE A 8 11.69 7.54 1.64
CA PHE A 8 10.54 6.66 1.83
C PHE A 8 10.25 5.84 0.56
N TYR A 9 10.20 6.51 -0.59
CA TYR A 9 9.99 5.87 -1.89
C TYR A 9 11.11 4.89 -2.25
N CYS A 10 12.37 5.20 -1.91
CA CYS A 10 13.49 4.27 -2.09
C CYS A 10 13.35 2.99 -1.26
N VAL A 11 12.83 3.09 -0.03
CA VAL A 11 12.67 1.94 0.86
C VAL A 11 11.49 1.07 0.44
N VAL A 12 10.36 1.67 0.09
CA VAL A 12 9.12 0.92 -0.11
C VAL A 12 8.90 0.46 -1.56
N ASN A 13 9.59 1.03 -2.56
CA ASN A 13 9.42 0.63 -3.94
C ASN A 13 10.11 -0.71 -4.22
N GLY A 14 9.35 -1.80 -4.33
CA GLY A 14 9.91 -3.11 -4.59
C GLY A 14 8.93 -4.27 -4.45
N ASN A 15 9.50 -5.47 -4.53
CA ASN A 15 8.83 -6.72 -4.21
C ASN A 15 9.38 -7.25 -2.89
N PHE A 16 8.49 -7.65 -2.00
CA PHE A 16 8.81 -8.14 -0.66
C PHE A 16 8.21 -9.53 -0.48
N SER A 17 8.91 -10.37 0.27
CA SER A 17 8.47 -11.72 0.58
C SER A 17 9.08 -12.20 1.87
N ASP A 18 8.35 -13.02 2.62
CA ASP A 18 8.82 -13.66 3.85
C ASP A 18 9.36 -15.09 3.59
N TRP A 19 9.81 -15.38 2.37
CA TRP A 19 10.20 -16.72 1.92
C TRP A 19 11.24 -17.38 2.85
N GLU A 20 12.28 -16.65 3.27
CA GLU A 20 13.31 -17.17 4.19
C GLU A 20 12.73 -17.54 5.55
N GLN A 21 11.70 -16.81 5.99
CA GLN A 21 11.05 -17.08 7.26
C GLN A 21 10.16 -18.32 7.15
N VAL A 22 9.43 -18.48 6.05
CA VAL A 22 8.63 -19.67 5.79
C VAL A 22 9.51 -20.91 5.65
N GLU A 23 10.67 -20.82 5.01
CA GLU A 23 11.61 -21.93 4.91
C GLU A 23 12.12 -22.39 6.29
N LYS A 24 12.37 -21.45 7.20
CA LYS A 24 12.85 -21.75 8.56
C LYS A 24 11.75 -22.25 9.50
N GLU A 25 10.55 -21.67 9.41
CA GLU A 25 9.46 -21.94 10.36
C GLU A 25 8.49 -23.03 9.87
N GLY A 26 8.51 -23.37 8.58
CA GLY A 26 7.71 -24.46 8.00
C GLY A 26 6.19 -24.17 7.98
N ASP A 27 5.40 -25.23 8.21
CA ASP A 27 3.94 -25.26 8.01
C ASP A 27 3.11 -24.29 8.86
N ILE A 28 3.72 -23.60 9.84
CA ILE A 28 3.02 -22.63 10.69
C ILE A 28 2.86 -21.26 10.01
N ARG A 29 3.49 -21.04 8.84
CA ARG A 29 3.38 -19.78 8.09
C ARG A 29 3.00 -20.00 6.64
N THR A 30 2.01 -19.22 6.19
CA THR A 30 1.66 -19.13 4.78
C THR A 30 2.48 -18.03 4.12
N LEU A 31 3.16 -18.40 3.03
CA LEU A 31 3.97 -17.49 2.22
C LEU A 31 3.23 -16.21 1.82
N PHE A 32 3.81 -15.08 2.20
CA PHE A 32 3.36 -13.74 1.91
C PHE A 32 4.24 -13.09 0.85
N TYR A 33 3.60 -12.38 -0.08
CA TYR A 33 4.28 -11.47 -1.00
C TYR A 33 3.58 -10.13 -1.00
N ALA A 34 4.37 -9.07 -1.08
CA ALA A 34 3.86 -7.73 -1.37
C ALA A 34 4.62 -7.11 -2.54
N ARG A 35 3.91 -6.40 -3.41
CA ARG A 35 4.50 -5.54 -4.42
C ARG A 35 4.02 -4.12 -4.18
N ILE A 36 4.96 -3.18 -4.05
CA ILE A 36 4.67 -1.77 -3.85
C ILE A 36 5.42 -0.98 -4.92
N VAL A 37 4.71 -0.19 -5.71
CA VAL A 37 5.31 0.59 -6.80
C VAL A 37 4.72 2.00 -6.89
N PRO A 38 5.52 3.03 -7.23
CA PRO A 38 5.01 4.35 -7.58
C PRO A 38 4.13 4.28 -8.82
N VAL A 39 3.01 5.00 -8.79
CA VAL A 39 2.08 5.07 -9.92
C VAL A 39 1.61 6.49 -10.15
N PHE A 40 1.25 6.78 -11.40
CA PHE A 40 0.64 8.05 -11.75
C PHE A 40 -0.88 7.91 -11.79
N ALA A 41 -1.58 8.68 -10.96
CA ALA A 41 -3.04 8.70 -10.87
C ALA A 41 -3.53 10.14 -11.04
N PRO A 42 -3.95 10.56 -12.26
CA PRO A 42 -4.39 11.94 -12.53
C PRO A 42 -5.48 12.44 -11.56
N ALA A 43 -6.42 11.58 -11.18
CA ALA A 43 -7.52 11.93 -10.28
C ALA A 43 -7.07 12.21 -8.83
N LEU A 44 -5.84 11.82 -8.46
CA LEU A 44 -5.25 12.03 -7.13
C LEU A 44 -4.09 13.04 -7.17
N SER A 45 -3.81 13.59 -8.34
CA SER A 45 -2.82 14.65 -8.53
C SER A 45 -3.19 15.89 -7.69
N PRO A 46 -2.20 16.62 -7.14
CA PRO A 46 -0.75 16.44 -7.28
C PRO A 46 -0.12 15.48 -6.25
N VAL A 47 -0.91 14.69 -5.53
CA VAL A 47 -0.40 13.92 -4.39
C VAL A 47 0.36 12.67 -4.89
N PRO A 48 1.54 12.36 -4.31
CA PRO A 48 2.26 11.12 -4.63
C PRO A 48 1.44 9.87 -4.30
N VAL A 49 1.48 8.90 -5.22
CA VAL A 49 0.65 7.68 -5.14
C VAL A 49 1.51 6.42 -5.27
N LEU A 50 1.24 5.43 -4.43
CA LEU A 50 1.77 4.07 -4.55
C LEU A 50 0.63 3.10 -4.85
N TYR A 51 0.90 2.10 -5.67
CA TYR A 51 0.08 0.90 -5.77
C TYR A 51 0.68 -0.18 -4.88
N MET A 52 -0.16 -0.88 -4.11
CA MET A 52 0.23 -2.02 -3.29
C MET A 52 -0.63 -3.24 -3.61
N GLU A 53 0.00 -4.36 -3.95
CA GLU A 53 -0.61 -5.68 -4.02
C GLU A 53 -0.05 -6.56 -2.89
N GLN A 54 -0.91 -7.31 -2.21
CA GLN A 54 -0.53 -8.30 -1.22
C GLN A 54 -1.13 -9.65 -1.59
N THR A 55 -0.32 -10.70 -1.61
CA THR A 55 -0.76 -12.08 -1.85
C THR A 55 -0.33 -12.99 -0.72
N VAL A 56 -1.20 -13.93 -0.31
CA VAL A 56 -0.92 -14.97 0.68
C VAL A 56 -1.24 -16.32 0.06
N GLY A 57 -0.30 -17.27 0.11
CA GLY A 57 -0.50 -18.61 -0.47
C GLY A 57 -0.82 -18.58 -1.97
N GLY A 58 -0.32 -17.57 -2.69
CA GLY A 58 -0.59 -17.38 -4.11
C GLY A 58 -1.93 -16.71 -4.46
N GLN A 59 -2.77 -16.35 -3.47
CA GLN A 59 -4.03 -15.63 -3.69
C GLN A 59 -3.90 -14.14 -3.35
N VAL A 60 -4.54 -13.24 -4.09
CA VAL A 60 -4.61 -11.82 -3.68
C VAL A 60 -5.42 -11.71 -2.42
N LEU A 61 -4.79 -11.19 -1.38
CA LEU A 61 -5.48 -10.77 -0.19
C LEU A 61 -6.03 -9.35 -0.37
N ARG A 62 -5.21 -8.44 -0.92
CA ARG A 62 -5.49 -7.01 -0.99
C ARG A 62 -4.82 -6.33 -2.18
N ALA A 63 -5.50 -5.36 -2.78
CA ALA A 63 -4.96 -4.43 -3.76
C ALA A 63 -5.43 -3.01 -3.43
N HIS A 64 -4.49 -2.11 -3.17
CA HIS A 64 -4.75 -0.75 -2.71
C HIS A 64 -3.99 0.29 -3.51
N VAL A 65 -4.55 1.49 -3.50
CA VAL A 65 -3.83 2.71 -3.80
C VAL A 65 -3.53 3.41 -2.49
N LEU A 66 -2.27 3.79 -2.28
CA LEU A 66 -1.80 4.51 -1.11
C LEU A 66 -1.48 5.95 -1.52
N ILE A 67 -2.07 6.91 -0.81
CA ILE A 67 -1.79 8.34 -0.97
C ILE A 67 -0.79 8.72 0.11
N VAL A 68 0.36 9.28 -0.29
CA VAL A 68 1.43 9.67 0.63
C VAL A 68 1.47 11.18 0.75
N GLN A 69 1.25 11.68 1.96
CA GLN A 69 1.29 13.10 2.29
C GLN A 69 2.37 13.35 3.33
N GLU A 70 3.26 14.30 3.10
CA GLU A 70 4.18 14.76 4.14
C GLU A 70 3.49 15.84 4.96
N ALA A 71 3.42 15.64 6.28
CA ALA A 71 2.80 16.59 7.20
C ALA A 71 3.81 17.68 7.60
N GLU A 72 5.00 17.23 8.00
CA GLU A 72 6.19 18.01 8.30
C GLU A 72 7.42 17.14 8.02
N GLU A 73 8.62 17.72 8.06
CA GLU A 73 9.84 16.99 7.76
C GLU A 73 9.97 15.75 8.65
N GLY A 74 10.13 14.57 8.03
CA GLY A 74 10.23 13.30 8.74
C GLY A 74 8.89 12.64 9.09
N ILE A 75 7.74 13.28 8.89
CA ILE A 75 6.42 12.70 9.19
C ILE A 75 5.57 12.55 7.93
N LEU A 76 5.19 11.30 7.63
CA LEU A 76 4.33 10.97 6.50
C LEU A 76 2.98 10.40 6.97
N TYR A 77 1.91 10.93 6.41
CA TYR A 77 0.57 10.36 6.48
C TYR A 77 0.29 9.52 5.24
N ILE A 78 -0.18 8.29 5.45
CA ILE A 78 -0.54 7.38 4.37
C ILE A 78 -2.00 6.97 4.51
N ASP A 79 -2.81 7.42 3.56
CA ASP A 79 -4.19 7.00 3.40
C ASP A 79 -4.27 5.84 2.41
N SER A 80 -5.10 4.85 2.71
CA SER A 80 -5.27 3.66 1.86
C SER A 80 -6.68 3.61 1.29
N TYR A 81 -6.76 3.44 -0.02
CA TYR A 81 -7.99 3.29 -0.75
C TYR A 81 -8.03 1.89 -1.33
N ASN A 82 -9.07 1.15 -0.97
CA ASN A 82 -9.39 -0.08 -1.66
C ASN A 82 -9.78 0.28 -3.09
N LEU A 83 -9.17 -0.40 -4.05
CA LEU A 83 -9.70 -0.38 -5.40
C LEU A 83 -11.05 -1.08 -5.36
N VAL A 84 -12.10 -0.43 -5.85
CA VAL A 84 -13.38 -1.10 -6.13
C VAL A 84 -13.15 -1.96 -7.36
N VAL A 85 -12.50 -3.08 -7.12
CA VAL A 85 -12.17 -4.04 -8.16
C VAL A 85 -13.47 -4.71 -8.58
N ASP A 86 -14.00 -4.34 -9.75
CA ASP A 86 -14.79 -5.27 -10.55
C ASP A 86 -14.02 -6.60 -10.53
N LYS A 87 -14.66 -7.73 -10.16
CA LYS A 87 -14.10 -9.04 -9.72
C LYS A 87 -13.02 -9.70 -10.62
N LYS A 88 -12.50 -8.97 -11.61
CA LYS A 88 -11.65 -9.36 -12.73
C LYS A 88 -10.14 -9.07 -12.52
N ILE A 89 -9.71 -8.33 -11.49
CA ILE A 89 -8.26 -8.19 -11.23
C ILE A 89 -7.78 -9.47 -10.55
N LYS A 90 -7.17 -10.35 -11.35
CA LYS A 90 -6.50 -11.57 -10.88
C LYS A 90 -5.14 -11.23 -10.24
N ALA A 91 -4.72 -12.05 -9.28
CA ALA A 91 -3.42 -11.94 -8.62
C ALA A 91 -2.26 -11.81 -9.60
N ARG A 92 -1.31 -10.91 -9.29
CA ARG A 92 -0.06 -10.72 -10.05
C ARG A 92 -0.26 -10.29 -11.51
N ASN A 93 -1.51 -10.04 -11.92
CA ASN A 93 -1.89 -9.61 -13.26
C ASN A 93 -2.38 -8.16 -13.29
N PHE A 94 -2.36 -7.45 -12.16
CA PHE A 94 -2.66 -6.03 -12.18
C PHE A 94 -1.51 -5.27 -12.83
N ASP A 95 -1.82 -4.69 -13.99
CA ASP A 95 -0.97 -3.70 -14.60
C ASP A 95 -1.08 -2.39 -13.78
N PRO A 96 0.00 -1.96 -13.08
CA PRO A 96 -0.02 -0.76 -12.25
C PRO A 96 -0.31 0.50 -13.07
N TYR A 97 -0.17 0.47 -14.40
CA TYR A 97 -0.53 1.60 -15.26
C TYR A 97 -2.05 1.76 -15.47
N LYS A 98 -2.86 0.75 -15.13
CA LYS A 98 -4.32 0.88 -15.08
C LYS A 98 -4.80 1.85 -13.99
N VAL A 99 -3.92 2.23 -13.06
CA VAL A 99 -4.20 3.27 -12.06
C VAL A 99 -4.43 4.64 -12.73
N LYS A 100 -3.90 4.87 -13.93
CA LYS A 100 -4.07 6.14 -14.67
C LYS A 100 -5.52 6.45 -15.04
N SER A 101 -6.35 5.42 -15.21
CA SER A 101 -7.77 5.57 -15.55
C SER A 101 -8.69 5.65 -14.34
N LEU A 102 -8.16 5.59 -13.11
CA LEU A 102 -8.99 5.67 -11.92
C LEU A 102 -9.58 7.07 -11.76
N THR A 103 -10.83 7.10 -11.34
CA THR A 103 -11.53 8.28 -10.85
C THR A 103 -11.74 8.16 -9.35
N LEU A 104 -12.11 9.26 -8.68
CA LEU A 104 -12.44 9.24 -7.25
C LEU A 104 -13.60 8.27 -6.91
N LYS A 105 -14.46 7.93 -7.88
CA LYS A 105 -15.57 6.97 -7.69
C LYS A 105 -15.10 5.52 -7.61
N ASP A 106 -13.92 5.22 -8.16
CA ASP A 106 -13.32 3.88 -8.17
C ASP A 106 -12.57 3.56 -6.87
N LEU A 107 -12.52 4.53 -5.95
CA LEU A 107 -11.79 4.48 -4.70
C LEU A 107 -12.77 4.39 -3.52
N GLN A 108 -12.66 3.31 -2.74
CA GLN A 108 -13.31 3.22 -1.44
C GLN A 108 -12.26 3.41 -0.35
N GLY A 109 -12.29 4.60 0.27
CA GLY A 109 -11.43 4.91 1.41
C GLY A 109 -11.82 4.10 2.64
N GLU A 110 -10.82 3.68 3.41
CA GLU A 110 -11.05 3.16 4.76
C GLU A 110 -11.12 4.36 5.72
N ARG A 111 -12.30 4.62 6.32
CA ARG A 111 -12.43 5.68 7.34
C ARG A 111 -11.51 5.36 8.54
N ASP A 112 -10.86 6.38 9.07
CA ASP A 112 -10.01 6.33 10.27
C ASP A 112 -8.78 5.40 10.18
N CYS A 113 -8.30 5.14 8.95
CA CYS A 113 -7.16 4.23 8.68
C CYS A 113 -5.88 4.89 8.20
N ARG A 114 -5.73 6.19 8.48
CA ARG A 114 -4.51 6.94 8.19
C ARG A 114 -3.35 6.39 9.00
N LYS A 115 -2.33 5.90 8.30
CA LYS A 115 -1.09 5.43 8.91
C LYS A 115 -0.14 6.60 9.08
N VAL A 116 0.61 6.60 10.17
CA VAL A 116 1.65 7.61 10.42
C VAL A 116 3.01 6.94 10.36
N TYR A 117 3.85 7.40 9.45
CA TYR A 117 5.25 7.00 9.36
C TYR A 117 6.13 8.12 9.88
N VAL A 118 7.08 7.76 10.75
CA VAL A 118 8.06 8.68 11.32
C VAL A 118 9.44 8.21 10.91
N ARG A 119 10.19 9.07 10.22
CA ARG A 119 11.59 8.86 9.88
C ARG A 119 12.44 9.03 11.14
N VAL A 120 13.09 7.96 11.56
CA VAL A 120 13.96 7.97 12.77
C VAL A 120 15.45 7.98 12.42
N ALA A 121 15.80 7.59 11.20
CA ALA A 121 17.15 7.67 10.63
C ALA A 121 17.03 7.67 9.09
N PRO A 122 18.12 7.97 8.35
CA PRO A 122 18.11 7.87 6.89
C PRO A 122 17.60 6.50 6.43
N PHE A 123 16.59 6.47 5.57
CA PHE A 123 15.95 5.24 5.07
C PHE A 123 15.29 4.34 6.14
N VAL A 124 15.13 4.80 7.39
CA VAL A 124 14.50 4.02 8.46
C VAL A 124 13.25 4.74 8.95
N PHE A 125 12.11 4.07 8.82
CA PHE A 125 10.79 4.59 9.19
C PHE A 125 10.10 3.65 10.18
N PHE A 126 9.58 4.21 11.27
CA PHE A 126 8.62 3.53 12.12
C PHE A 126 7.21 3.85 11.65
N ILE A 127 6.33 2.85 11.66
CA ILE A 127 4.90 3.03 11.37
C ILE A 127 4.09 2.81 12.63
N ASN A 128 3.12 3.71 12.86
CA ASN A 128 2.00 3.47 13.76
C ASN A 128 0.76 3.07 12.94
N TRP A 129 0.25 1.86 13.20
CA TRP A 129 -0.96 1.33 12.58
C TRP A 129 -2.17 1.68 13.45
N PRO A 130 -3.10 2.54 13.00
CA PRO A 130 -4.31 2.80 13.77
C PRO A 130 -5.16 1.53 13.88
N SER A 131 -5.85 1.37 15.02
CA SER A 131 -6.86 0.31 15.19
C SER A 131 -8.09 0.64 14.33
N CYS A 132 -8.08 0.13 13.10
CA CYS A 132 -9.17 0.32 12.14
C CYS A 132 -10.29 -0.70 12.33
N MET A 133 -11.54 -0.24 12.46
CA MET A 133 -12.70 -1.11 12.23
C MET A 133 -13.01 -1.16 10.73
N LYS A 134 -12.95 -2.36 10.14
CA LYS A 134 -13.63 -2.60 8.87
C LYS A 134 -15.14 -2.59 9.13
N ILE A 135 -15.84 -1.53 8.75
CA ILE A 135 -17.30 -1.62 8.63
C ILE A 135 -17.55 -2.45 7.37
N GLY A 136 -17.82 -3.74 7.56
CA GLY A 136 -18.35 -4.58 6.48
C GLY A 136 -19.67 -4.01 5.96
N PRO A 137 -20.15 -4.42 4.78
CA PRO A 137 -21.48 -4.03 4.33
C PRO A 137 -22.49 -4.35 5.44
N LYS A 138 -23.29 -3.35 5.84
CA LYS A 138 -24.48 -3.63 6.65
C LYS A 138 -25.32 -4.63 5.85
N THR A 139 -25.39 -5.86 6.33
CA THR A 139 -26.39 -6.84 5.90
C THR A 139 -27.78 -6.31 6.19
#